data_AF-A0A8J3HA95-F1
#
_entry.id   AF-A0A8J3HA95-F1
#
_cell.length_a   1.000
_cell.length_b   1.000
_cell.length_c   1.000
_cell.angle_alpha   90.00
_cell.angle_beta   90.00
_cell.angle_gamma   90.00
#
_symmetry.space_group_name_H-M   'P 1'
#
loop_
_entity.id
_entity.type
_entity.pdbx_description
1 polymer ?
#
loop_
_entity_poly.entity_id
_entity_poly.type
_entity_poly.pdbx_seq_one_letter_code
_entity_poly.pdbx_strand_id
1 'polypeptide(L)'
;MAHKLQHTVQRGSSYYYNRRVPDRVADAFGLKVVRYNLGRDLERVAILSSGLTAKLDEVWSAERVMPLDVGRLVQSLEPSALDLLSCTDQYLSGKSIDEKPVRLAVGAFIEVAGNRDVQTYQRTEARLLVASLLARGNKTATVRRRVQSLHAVLEFGFLEQDLDKRNPFARLAISGENKDAKKRGVFTEDQLQDLYKACLTTNKDTRLILPILGETGARLAEIVGMRWADISLADGVARIVPHDLRRLKTKGSERVVPLVGAGLQAMKRLHDARQEICAEVGDA
;
A
#
# COMPACT_ATOMS: atom_id res chain seq x y z
N MET A 1 38.49 -9.75 -12.37
CA MET A 1 38.60 -10.19 -13.77
C MET A 1 37.32 -9.76 -14.48
N ALA A 2 37.41 -8.95 -15.54
CA ALA A 2 36.21 -8.47 -16.23
C ALA A 2 35.50 -9.65 -16.92
N HIS A 3 34.26 -9.96 -16.52
CA HIS A 3 33.44 -10.95 -17.21
C HIS A 3 33.26 -10.47 -18.66
N LYS A 4 33.82 -11.21 -19.62
CA LYS A 4 33.64 -10.91 -21.03
C LYS A 4 32.17 -11.08 -21.38
N LEU A 5 31.48 -9.97 -21.64
CA LEU A 5 30.06 -9.98 -22.02
C LEU A 5 29.92 -10.76 -23.34
N GLN A 6 29.07 -11.80 -23.32
CA GLN A 6 28.93 -12.72 -24.44
C GLN A 6 28.47 -11.99 -25.69
N HIS A 7 28.96 -12.39 -26.87
CA HIS A 7 28.52 -11.83 -28.16
C HIS A 7 28.50 -10.28 -28.22
N THR A 8 29.33 -9.60 -27.43
CA THR A 8 29.36 -8.14 -27.34
C THR A 8 30.66 -7.59 -27.93
N VAL A 9 30.57 -6.49 -28.69
CA VAL A 9 31.70 -5.76 -29.26
C VAL A 9 31.62 -4.29 -28.88
N GLN A 10 32.70 -3.73 -28.33
CA GLN A 10 32.79 -2.30 -28.04
C GLN A 10 33.23 -1.54 -29.30
N ARG A 11 32.53 -0.45 -29.64
CA ARG A 11 32.91 0.50 -30.69
C ARG A 11 32.82 1.92 -30.15
N GLY A 12 33.97 2.57 -29.97
CA GLY A 12 34.05 3.86 -29.27
C GLY A 12 33.55 3.73 -27.83
N SER A 13 32.58 4.56 -27.46
CA SER A 13 31.97 4.59 -26.13
C SER A 13 30.72 3.71 -25.98
N SER A 14 30.33 2.96 -27.03
CA SER A 14 29.10 2.15 -27.02
C SER A 14 29.38 0.67 -27.28
N TYR A 15 28.53 -0.19 -26.72
CA TYR A 15 28.58 -1.64 -26.85
C TYR A 15 27.50 -2.12 -27.82
N TYR A 16 27.84 -3.12 -28.63
CA TYR A 16 26.97 -3.70 -29.64
C TYR A 16 26.86 -5.20 -29.42
N TYR A 17 25.65 -5.72 -29.45
CA TYR A 17 25.42 -7.15 -29.64
C TYR A 17 25.83 -7.53 -31.07
N ASN A 18 26.54 -8.63 -31.22
CA ASN A 18 27.03 -9.13 -32.51
C ASN A 18 27.15 -10.66 -32.47
N ARG A 19 26.13 -11.34 -32.98
CA ARG A 19 26.06 -12.81 -33.03
C ARG A 19 25.70 -13.28 -34.44
N ARG A 20 26.49 -14.21 -34.97
CA ARG A 20 26.20 -14.86 -36.26
C ARG A 20 25.00 -15.79 -36.11
N VAL A 21 24.08 -15.74 -37.07
CA VAL A 21 22.93 -16.64 -37.14
C VAL A 21 23.43 -17.99 -37.69
N PRO A 22 23.07 -19.14 -37.10
CA PRO A 22 23.49 -20.44 -37.59
C PRO A 22 23.03 -20.66 -39.04
N ASP A 23 23.93 -21.16 -39.89
CA ASP A 23 23.67 -21.28 -41.34
C ASP A 23 22.40 -22.10 -41.65
N ARG A 24 22.08 -23.09 -40.82
CA ARG A 24 20.87 -23.92 -40.92
C ARG A 24 19.54 -23.14 -40.84
N VAL A 25 19.53 -21.98 -40.19
CA VAL A 25 18.31 -21.18 -39.94
C VAL A 25 18.41 -19.77 -40.52
N ALA A 26 19.54 -19.41 -41.14
CA ALA A 26 19.80 -18.04 -41.62
C ALA A 26 18.78 -17.57 -42.67
N ASP A 27 18.39 -18.45 -43.60
CA ASP A 27 17.42 -18.12 -44.65
C ASP A 27 16.01 -17.93 -44.07
N ALA A 28 15.59 -18.81 -43.15
CA ALA A 28 14.28 -18.74 -42.51
C ALA A 28 14.16 -17.57 -41.50
N PHE A 29 15.25 -17.25 -40.80
CA PHE A 29 15.34 -16.12 -39.87
C PHE A 29 15.47 -14.77 -40.59
N GLY A 30 15.93 -14.77 -41.84
CA GLY A 30 16.04 -13.58 -42.69
C GLY A 30 17.26 -12.70 -42.43
N LEU A 31 18.17 -13.11 -41.54
CA LEU A 31 19.41 -12.40 -41.21
C LEU A 31 20.58 -13.37 -41.10
N LYS A 32 21.76 -12.95 -41.58
CA LYS A 32 23.02 -13.72 -41.40
C LYS A 32 23.73 -13.41 -40.07
N VAL A 33 23.51 -12.21 -39.53
CA VAL A 33 24.10 -11.75 -38.28
C VAL A 33 23.10 -10.84 -37.57
N VAL A 34 22.91 -11.04 -36.27
CA VAL A 34 22.17 -10.11 -35.42
C VAL A 34 23.15 -9.07 -34.88
N ARG A 35 22.96 -7.81 -35.26
CA ARG A 35 23.71 -6.66 -34.71
C ARG A 35 22.76 -5.62 -34.15
N TYR A 36 22.97 -5.21 -32.91
CA TYR A 36 22.13 -4.21 -32.24
C TYR A 36 22.95 -3.37 -31.27
N ASN A 37 22.66 -2.06 -31.17
CA ASN A 37 23.33 -1.17 -30.23
C ASN A 37 22.74 -1.33 -28.82
N LEU A 38 23.56 -1.78 -27.87
CA LEU A 38 23.17 -2.00 -26.47
C LEU A 38 23.41 -0.77 -25.58
N GLY A 39 23.93 0.33 -26.13
CA GLY A 39 24.20 1.57 -25.40
C GLY A 39 25.56 1.57 -24.72
N ARG A 40 25.69 2.36 -23.64
CA ARG A 40 26.97 2.62 -22.96
C ARG A 40 27.03 2.08 -21.54
N ASP A 41 25.88 1.84 -20.92
CA ASP A 41 25.77 1.35 -19.55
C ASP A 41 26.08 -0.16 -19.49
N LEU A 42 27.14 -0.53 -18.79
CA LEU A 42 27.62 -1.90 -18.70
C LEU A 42 26.62 -2.86 -18.05
N GLU A 43 25.83 -2.40 -17.07
CA GLU A 43 24.82 -3.25 -16.42
C GLU A 43 23.68 -3.57 -17.39
N ARG A 44 23.14 -2.54 -18.05
CA ARG A 44 22.15 -2.69 -19.12
C ARG A 44 22.67 -3.58 -20.25
N VAL A 45 23.91 -3.37 -20.70
CA VAL A 45 24.54 -4.18 -21.76
C VAL A 45 24.64 -5.64 -21.34
N ALA A 46 25.00 -5.93 -20.09
CA ALA A 46 25.10 -7.30 -19.59
C ALA A 46 23.73 -8.01 -19.58
N ILE A 47 22.67 -7.34 -19.12
CA ILE A 47 21.31 -7.86 -19.08
C ILE A 47 20.80 -8.13 -20.51
N LEU A 48 20.83 -7.11 -21.37
CA LEU A 48 20.33 -7.22 -22.74
C LEU A 48 21.10 -8.27 -23.55
N SER A 49 22.42 -8.33 -23.41
CA SER A 49 23.24 -9.29 -24.13
C SER A 49 22.95 -10.73 -23.71
N SER A 50 22.76 -10.97 -22.41
CA SER A 50 22.44 -12.30 -21.88
C SER A 50 21.02 -12.71 -22.29
N GLY A 51 20.04 -11.81 -22.15
CA GLY A 51 18.65 -12.06 -22.55
C GLY A 51 18.48 -12.31 -24.05
N LEU A 52 19.15 -11.51 -24.90
CA LEU A 52 19.16 -11.73 -26.34
C LEU A 52 19.75 -13.08 -26.71
N THR A 53 20.84 -13.48 -26.04
CA THR A 53 21.49 -14.77 -26.29
C THR A 53 20.53 -15.92 -25.99
N ALA A 54 19.92 -15.93 -24.80
CA ALA A 54 18.97 -16.96 -24.39
C ALA A 54 17.76 -17.05 -25.36
N LYS A 55 17.15 -15.92 -25.73
CA LYS A 55 16.01 -15.92 -26.66
C LYS A 55 16.36 -16.30 -28.09
N LEU A 56 17.53 -15.89 -28.58
CA LEU A 56 17.98 -16.33 -29.90
C LEU A 56 18.30 -17.84 -29.92
N ASP A 57 18.83 -18.40 -28.84
CA ASP A 57 19.03 -19.85 -28.73
C ASP A 57 17.73 -20.64 -28.74
N GLU A 58 16.71 -20.16 -28.02
CA GLU A 58 15.36 -20.72 -28.05
C GLU A 58 14.76 -20.65 -29.46
N VAL A 59 14.84 -19.49 -30.12
CA VAL A 59 14.31 -19.30 -31.48
C VAL A 59 15.03 -20.18 -32.50
N TRP A 60 16.36 -20.26 -32.43
CA TRP A 60 17.17 -21.03 -33.39
C TRP A 60 17.17 -22.54 -33.12
N SER A 61 16.64 -22.99 -31.98
CA SER A 61 16.44 -24.42 -31.66
C SER A 61 15.03 -24.92 -31.96
N ALA A 62 14.07 -24.04 -32.27
CA ALA A 62 12.73 -24.41 -32.68
C ALA A 62 12.70 -25.18 -34.02
N GLU A 63 11.73 -26.09 -34.18
CA GLU A 63 11.53 -26.86 -35.42
C GLU A 63 11.26 -25.96 -36.63
N ARG A 64 10.60 -24.82 -36.40
CA ARG A 64 10.32 -23.82 -37.42
C ARG A 64 10.78 -22.44 -36.95
N VAL A 65 11.78 -21.90 -37.64
CA VAL A 65 12.27 -20.54 -37.42
C VAL A 65 11.53 -19.58 -38.32
N MET A 66 11.15 -18.43 -37.77
CA MET A 66 10.48 -17.34 -38.47
C MET A 66 11.33 -16.06 -38.34
N PRO A 67 11.16 -15.09 -39.25
CA PRO A 67 11.79 -13.78 -39.11
C PRO A 67 11.40 -13.12 -37.78
N LEU A 68 12.39 -12.57 -37.08
CA LEU A 68 12.21 -11.96 -35.78
C LEU A 68 12.62 -10.49 -35.83
N ASP A 69 11.74 -9.61 -35.33
CA ASP A 69 12.08 -8.21 -35.11
C ASP A 69 12.97 -8.08 -33.88
N VAL A 70 14.28 -7.96 -34.12
CA VAL A 70 15.30 -7.80 -33.08
C VAL A 70 15.04 -6.53 -32.26
N GLY A 71 14.52 -5.45 -32.86
CA GLY A 71 14.22 -4.21 -32.14
C GLY A 71 13.11 -4.40 -31.11
N ARG A 72 12.02 -5.08 -31.50
CA ARG A 72 10.94 -5.44 -30.56
C ARG A 72 11.40 -6.41 -29.49
N LEU A 73 12.24 -7.39 -29.84
CA LEU A 73 12.84 -8.29 -28.86
C LEU A 73 13.67 -7.51 -27.83
N VAL A 74 14.52 -6.58 -28.28
CA VAL A 74 15.30 -5.73 -27.36
C VAL A 74 14.37 -4.91 -26.48
N GLN A 75 13.32 -4.29 -27.02
CA GLN A 75 12.34 -3.55 -26.23
C GLN A 75 11.67 -4.42 -25.16
N SER A 76 11.36 -5.68 -25.46
CA SER A 76 10.80 -6.63 -24.48
C SER A 76 11.80 -7.10 -23.42
N LEU A 77 13.10 -6.95 -23.70
CA LEU A 77 14.20 -7.29 -22.80
C LEU A 77 14.75 -6.06 -22.07
N GLU A 78 14.34 -4.84 -22.46
CA GLU A 78 14.69 -3.63 -21.71
C GLU A 78 14.18 -3.82 -20.28
N PRO A 79 15.01 -3.52 -19.27
CA PRO A 79 14.52 -3.45 -17.90
C PRO A 79 13.32 -2.50 -17.90
N SER A 80 12.12 -3.04 -17.68
CA SER A 80 10.94 -2.22 -17.46
C SER A 80 11.24 -1.42 -16.21
N ALA A 81 11.57 -0.13 -16.33
CA ALA A 81 11.87 0.69 -15.17
C ALA A 81 10.55 0.98 -14.45
N LEU A 82 10.09 0.03 -13.63
CA LEU A 82 8.97 0.26 -12.74
C LEU A 82 9.51 1.03 -11.54
N ASP A 83 9.43 2.36 -11.62
CA ASP A 83 9.79 3.20 -10.49
C ASP A 83 8.81 3.01 -9.32
N LEU A 84 9.23 3.40 -8.12
CA LEU A 84 8.45 3.17 -6.91
C LEU A 84 7.09 3.87 -6.91
N LEU A 85 6.97 5.08 -7.49
CA LEU A 85 5.67 5.77 -7.58
C LEU A 85 4.74 5.03 -8.53
N SER A 86 5.22 4.67 -9.73
CA SER A 86 4.47 3.89 -10.71
C SER A 86 4.04 2.53 -10.14
N CYS A 87 4.94 1.84 -9.43
CA CYS A 87 4.64 0.60 -8.71
C CYS A 87 3.53 0.80 -7.65
N THR A 88 3.62 1.91 -6.91
CA THR A 88 2.63 2.24 -5.87
C THR A 88 1.25 2.49 -6.47
N ASP A 89 1.16 3.24 -7.56
CA ASP A 89 -0.13 3.52 -8.21
C ASP A 89 -0.75 2.25 -8.80
N GLN A 90 0.05 1.38 -9.42
CA GLN A 90 -0.41 0.07 -9.87
C GLN A 90 -0.90 -0.80 -8.69
N TYR A 91 -0.12 -0.89 -7.61
CA TYR A 91 -0.47 -1.62 -6.40
C TYR A 91 -1.79 -1.14 -5.77
N LEU A 92 -2.03 0.17 -5.77
CA LEU A 92 -3.23 0.77 -5.21
C LEU A 92 -4.44 0.61 -6.13
N SER A 93 -4.26 0.72 -7.45
CA SER A 93 -5.35 0.59 -8.43
C SER A 93 -6.07 -0.77 -8.36
N GLY A 94 -5.32 -1.84 -8.06
CA GLY A 94 -5.85 -3.20 -7.92
C GLY A 94 -6.46 -3.51 -6.55
N LYS A 95 -6.48 -2.57 -5.59
CA LYS A 95 -6.85 -2.86 -4.20
C LYS A 95 -7.84 -1.86 -3.60
N SER A 96 -8.90 -2.39 -3.00
CA SER A 96 -9.87 -1.59 -2.20
C SER A 96 -9.36 -1.31 -0.77
N ILE A 97 -8.18 -0.70 -0.65
CA ILE A 97 -7.53 -0.35 0.63
C ILE A 97 -7.42 1.17 0.81
N ASP A 98 -7.20 1.61 2.05
CA ASP A 98 -6.86 3.01 2.33
C ASP A 98 -5.46 3.33 1.76
N GLU A 99 -5.41 4.25 0.80
CA GLU A 99 -4.18 4.65 0.12
C GLU A 99 -3.25 5.48 1.01
N LYS A 100 -3.81 6.24 1.95
CA LYS A 100 -3.06 7.27 2.69
C LYS A 100 -1.88 6.68 3.49
N PRO A 101 -2.02 5.56 4.22
CA PRO A 101 -0.88 4.91 4.89
C PRO A 101 0.21 4.44 3.93
N VAL A 102 -0.15 4.02 2.72
CA VAL A 102 0.80 3.55 1.71
C VAL A 102 1.57 4.74 1.14
N ARG A 103 0.86 5.77 0.70
CA ARG A 103 1.46 6.99 0.14
C ARG A 103 2.37 7.71 1.13
N LEU A 104 2.00 7.77 2.42
CA LEU A 104 2.86 8.34 3.47
C LEU A 104 4.15 7.53 3.70
N ALA A 105 4.09 6.21 3.56
CA ALA A 105 5.27 5.35 3.68
C ALA A 105 6.20 5.51 2.49
N VAL A 106 5.64 5.51 1.28
CA VAL A 106 6.36 5.70 0.01
C VAL A 106 7.01 7.08 -0.05
N GLY A 107 6.29 8.15 0.26
CA GLY A 107 6.85 9.51 0.28
C GLY A 107 8.04 9.63 1.23
N ALA A 108 7.93 9.07 2.45
CA ALA A 108 9.04 9.08 3.41
C ALA A 108 10.25 8.27 2.95
N PHE A 109 10.04 7.21 2.16
CA PHE A 109 11.13 6.44 1.58
C PHE A 109 11.81 7.15 0.42
N ILE A 110 11.03 7.81 -0.45
CA ILE A 110 11.55 8.62 -1.55
C ILE A 110 12.40 9.78 -1.04
N GLU A 111 12.04 10.42 0.08
CA GLU A 111 12.88 11.46 0.69
C GLU A 111 14.29 10.97 1.06
N VAL A 112 14.46 9.67 1.35
CA VAL A 112 15.74 9.10 1.78
C VAL A 112 16.48 8.40 0.63
N ALA A 113 15.74 7.70 -0.23
CA ALA A 113 16.29 6.82 -1.25
C ALA A 113 16.02 7.30 -2.69
N GLY A 114 15.21 8.34 -2.88
CA GLY A 114 14.75 8.81 -4.19
C GLY A 114 13.71 7.89 -4.83
N ASN A 115 13.04 8.37 -5.88
CA ASN A 115 12.20 7.55 -6.73
C ASN A 115 13.09 6.86 -7.78
N ARG A 116 13.26 5.54 -7.64
CA ARG A 116 14.11 4.72 -8.51
C ARG A 116 13.33 3.45 -8.87
N ASP A 117 13.87 2.72 -9.83
CA ASP A 117 13.39 1.39 -10.17
C ASP A 117 13.38 0.50 -8.92
N VAL A 118 12.25 -0.18 -8.68
CA VAL A 118 12.04 -1.06 -7.53
C VAL A 118 13.14 -2.13 -7.41
N GLN A 119 13.69 -2.60 -8.53
CA GLN A 119 14.75 -3.61 -8.57
C GLN A 119 16.08 -3.11 -8.00
N THR A 120 16.27 -1.80 -7.87
CA THR A 120 17.56 -1.22 -7.43
C THR A 120 17.66 -1.04 -5.92
N TYR A 121 16.55 -0.99 -5.20
CA TYR A 121 16.57 -0.79 -3.74
C TYR A 121 17.22 -1.97 -3.02
N GLN A 122 18.02 -1.65 -2.01
CA GLN A 122 18.73 -2.62 -1.19
C GLN A 122 18.38 -2.44 0.30
N ARG A 123 18.89 -3.36 1.11
CA ARG A 123 18.69 -3.39 2.56
C ARG A 123 19.26 -2.14 3.24
N THR A 124 20.23 -1.48 2.63
CA THR A 124 20.86 -0.23 3.08
C THR A 124 19.84 0.91 3.13
N GLU A 125 19.09 1.13 2.05
CA GLU A 125 18.09 2.20 1.99
C GLU A 125 16.95 1.93 2.97
N ALA A 126 16.53 0.67 3.12
CA ALA A 126 15.52 0.28 4.10
C ALA A 126 15.95 0.61 5.55
N ARG A 127 17.23 0.41 5.88
CA ARG A 127 17.80 0.79 7.19
C ARG A 127 17.87 2.31 7.35
N LEU A 128 18.26 3.03 6.31
CA LEU A 128 18.28 4.49 6.31
C LEU A 128 16.89 5.08 6.58
N LEU A 129 15.84 4.50 6.00
CA LEU A 129 14.46 4.91 6.29
C LEU A 129 14.13 4.74 7.77
N VAL A 130 14.40 3.55 8.35
CA VAL A 130 14.11 3.29 9.76
C VAL A 130 14.85 4.28 10.65
N ALA A 131 16.14 4.51 10.39
CA ALA A 131 16.94 5.48 11.13
C ALA A 131 16.35 6.90 11.02
N SER A 132 15.99 7.35 9.81
CA SER A 132 15.40 8.67 9.57
C SER A 132 14.06 8.84 10.30
N LEU A 133 13.18 7.83 10.26
CA LEU A 133 11.89 7.90 10.93
C LEU A 133 12.03 7.95 12.46
N LEU A 134 12.96 7.17 13.02
CA LEU A 134 13.26 7.20 14.46
C LEU A 134 13.89 8.55 14.87
N ALA A 135 14.80 9.10 14.07
CA ALA A 135 15.40 10.41 14.31
C ALA A 135 14.36 11.55 14.29
N ARG A 136 13.31 11.42 13.46
CA ARG A 136 12.14 12.32 13.45
C ARG A 136 11.18 12.09 14.62
N GLY A 137 11.49 11.21 15.57
CA GLY A 137 10.66 10.93 16.74
C GLY A 137 9.41 10.09 16.47
N ASN A 138 9.35 9.37 15.34
CA ASN A 138 8.22 8.48 15.09
C ASN A 138 8.25 7.30 16.06
N LYS A 139 7.08 6.97 16.62
CA LYS A 139 6.91 5.77 17.45
C LYS A 139 7.24 4.49 16.68
N THR A 140 7.81 3.50 17.34
CA THR A 140 8.26 2.26 16.68
C THR A 140 7.13 1.51 15.98
N ALA A 141 5.91 1.52 16.56
CA ALA A 141 4.72 0.96 15.92
C ALA A 141 4.35 1.70 14.61
N THR A 142 4.55 3.01 14.54
CA THR A 142 4.35 3.80 13.31
C THR A 142 5.42 3.45 12.27
N VAL A 143 6.69 3.34 12.68
CA VAL A 143 7.78 2.91 11.81
C VAL A 143 7.49 1.53 11.22
N ARG A 144 7.07 0.57 12.06
CA ARG A 144 6.70 -0.78 11.61
C ARG A 144 5.59 -0.77 10.57
N ARG A 145 4.54 0.04 10.76
CA ARG A 145 3.45 0.17 9.78
C ARG A 145 3.96 0.70 8.43
N ARG A 146 4.84 1.70 8.43
CA ARG A 146 5.44 2.21 7.18
C ARG A 146 6.30 1.16 6.49
N VAL A 147 7.11 0.42 7.25
CA VAL A 147 7.91 -0.71 6.75
C VAL A 147 7.01 -1.78 6.11
N GLN A 148 5.87 -2.10 6.73
CA GLN A 148 4.91 -3.07 6.19
C GLN A 148 4.24 -2.58 4.89
N SER A 149 3.88 -1.30 4.80
CA SER A 149 3.36 -0.73 3.54
C SER A 149 4.38 -0.84 2.41
N LEU A 150 5.64 -0.46 2.66
CA LEU A 150 6.71 -0.53 1.67
C LEU A 150 7.07 -1.97 1.29
N HIS A 151 7.06 -2.88 2.27
CA HIS A 151 7.20 -4.31 1.99
C HIS A 151 6.14 -4.76 0.99
N ALA A 152 4.87 -4.43 1.21
CA ALA A 152 3.78 -4.86 0.34
C ALA A 152 3.89 -4.27 -1.08
N VAL A 153 4.27 -3.00 -1.21
CA VAL A 153 4.48 -2.34 -2.51
C VAL A 153 5.66 -2.98 -3.26
N LEU A 154 6.81 -3.17 -2.62
CA LEU A 154 7.97 -3.78 -3.28
C LEU A 154 7.76 -5.27 -3.60
N GLU A 155 7.03 -6.00 -2.76
CA GLU A 155 6.68 -7.40 -3.07
C GLU A 155 5.82 -7.48 -4.33
N PHE A 156 4.84 -6.58 -4.44
CA PHE A 156 4.03 -6.46 -5.65
C PHE A 156 4.91 -6.13 -6.87
N GLY A 157 5.77 -5.11 -6.79
CA GLY A 157 6.65 -4.76 -7.90
C GLY A 157 7.59 -5.88 -8.32
N PHE A 158 8.10 -6.67 -7.37
CA PHE A 158 8.95 -7.83 -7.68
C PHE A 158 8.17 -8.94 -8.38
N LEU A 159 6.92 -9.18 -7.97
CA LEU A 159 6.05 -10.15 -8.63
C LEU A 159 5.68 -9.70 -10.06
N GLU A 160 5.31 -8.44 -10.26
CA GLU A 160 4.94 -7.91 -11.60
C GLU A 160 6.10 -7.92 -12.60
N GLN A 161 7.34 -7.91 -12.11
CA GLN A 161 8.54 -7.93 -12.93
C GLN A 161 9.24 -9.31 -12.95
N ASP A 162 8.62 -10.35 -12.38
CA ASP A 162 9.20 -11.70 -12.22
C ASP A 162 10.61 -11.69 -11.59
N LEU A 163 10.85 -10.77 -10.63
CA LEU A 163 12.13 -10.61 -9.97
C LEU A 163 12.29 -11.63 -8.83
N ASP A 164 13.21 -12.57 -8.99
CA ASP A 164 13.68 -13.45 -7.91
C ASP A 164 14.67 -12.70 -7.00
N LYS A 165 14.14 -11.79 -6.19
CA LYS A 165 14.92 -10.94 -5.28
C LYS A 165 14.28 -10.86 -3.90
N ARG A 166 15.12 -10.94 -2.87
CA ARG A 166 14.66 -10.74 -1.49
C ARG A 166 14.27 -9.28 -1.24
N ASN A 167 13.05 -9.07 -0.76
CA ASN A 167 12.52 -7.76 -0.39
C ASN A 167 13.40 -7.03 0.65
N PRO A 168 13.87 -5.80 0.36
CA PRO A 168 14.68 -4.99 1.28
C PRO A 168 14.03 -4.71 2.64
N PHE A 169 12.70 -4.78 2.75
CA PHE A 169 11.97 -4.56 4.01
C PHE A 169 11.63 -5.86 4.75
N ALA A 170 11.91 -7.04 4.17
CA ALA A 170 11.60 -8.32 4.79
C ALA A 170 12.33 -8.51 6.13
N ARG A 171 11.59 -8.76 7.21
CA ARG A 171 12.15 -9.00 8.57
C ARG A 171 13.12 -7.88 9.02
N LEU A 172 12.84 -6.62 8.71
CA LEU A 172 13.69 -5.49 9.10
C LEU A 172 13.58 -5.25 10.62
N ALA A 173 14.71 -5.24 11.32
CA ALA A 173 14.76 -4.96 12.75
C ALA A 173 14.57 -3.47 13.03
N ILE A 174 13.79 -3.14 14.06
CA ILE A 174 13.61 -1.77 14.56
C ILE A 174 14.11 -1.74 16.00
N SER A 175 15.05 -0.84 16.31
CA SER A 175 15.60 -0.73 17.65
C SER A 175 14.53 -0.30 18.65
N GLY A 176 14.48 -0.99 19.80
CA GLY A 176 13.52 -0.68 20.85
C GLY A 176 12.06 -0.91 20.47
N GLU A 177 11.78 -1.76 19.47
CA GLU A 177 10.42 -1.98 18.98
C GLU A 177 9.42 -2.33 20.09
N ASN A 178 8.29 -1.64 20.09
CA ASN A 178 7.20 -1.69 21.07
C ASN A 178 7.54 -1.22 22.49
N LYS A 179 8.79 -0.80 22.79
CA LYS A 179 9.15 -0.29 24.13
C LYS A 179 8.58 1.11 24.42
N ASP A 180 8.24 1.86 23.38
CA ASP A 180 7.62 3.19 23.43
C ASP A 180 6.08 3.15 23.40
N ALA A 181 5.49 1.95 23.41
CA ALA A 181 4.06 1.76 23.46
C ALA A 181 3.50 2.15 24.84
N LYS A 182 2.70 3.21 24.89
CA LYS A 182 1.92 3.56 26.08
C LYS A 182 0.62 2.76 26.07
N LYS A 183 0.37 1.98 27.14
CA LYS A 183 -0.97 1.41 27.37
C LYS A 183 -1.95 2.56 27.59
N ARG A 184 -3.08 2.53 26.89
CA ARG A 184 -4.19 3.45 27.18
C ARG A 184 -4.78 3.06 28.52
N GLY A 185 -5.00 4.03 29.40
CA GLY A 185 -5.73 3.81 30.65
C GLY A 185 -7.19 3.46 30.36
N VAL A 186 -7.80 2.74 31.30
CA VAL A 186 -9.26 2.56 31.38
C VAL A 186 -9.78 3.52 32.44
N PHE A 187 -11.02 3.98 32.27
CA PHE A 187 -11.69 4.77 33.31
C PHE A 187 -12.05 3.85 34.48
N THR A 188 -11.95 4.37 35.70
CA THR A 188 -12.60 3.72 36.85
C THR A 188 -14.10 3.92 36.77
N GLU A 189 -14.85 3.11 37.52
CA GLU A 189 -16.31 3.22 37.59
C GLU A 189 -16.73 4.63 38.05
N ASP A 190 -16.12 5.16 39.12
CA ASP A 190 -16.40 6.51 39.62
C ASP A 190 -16.13 7.59 38.54
N GLN A 191 -15.04 7.45 37.79
CA GLN A 191 -14.72 8.38 36.69
C GLN A 191 -15.74 8.31 35.56
N LEU A 192 -16.27 7.12 35.23
CA LEU A 192 -17.33 6.96 34.24
C LEU A 192 -18.64 7.58 34.72
N GLN A 193 -19.00 7.38 35.99
CA GLN A 193 -20.21 7.95 36.58
C GLN A 193 -20.16 9.49 36.58
N ASP A 194 -19.04 10.06 37.02
CA ASP A 194 -18.82 11.51 36.97
C ASP A 194 -18.86 12.05 35.54
N LEU A 195 -18.21 11.34 34.61
CA LEU A 195 -18.22 11.71 33.19
C LEU A 195 -19.64 11.72 32.61
N TYR A 196 -20.42 10.65 32.85
CA TYR A 196 -21.77 10.53 32.34
C TYR A 196 -22.68 11.59 32.94
N LYS A 197 -22.59 11.84 34.25
CA LYS A 197 -23.33 12.91 34.92
C LYS A 197 -23.00 14.28 34.32
N ALA A 198 -21.73 14.57 34.07
CA ALA A 198 -21.32 15.81 33.42
C ALA A 198 -21.78 15.92 31.96
N CYS A 199 -21.87 14.80 31.24
CA CYS A 199 -22.39 14.76 29.86
C CYS A 199 -23.91 14.96 29.82
N LEU A 200 -24.64 14.36 30.75
CA LEU A 200 -26.11 14.42 30.78
C LEU A 200 -26.65 15.75 31.30
N THR A 201 -25.86 16.50 32.08
CA THR A 201 -26.25 17.82 32.63
C THR A 201 -25.83 19.00 31.74
N THR A 202 -25.00 18.78 30.73
CA THR A 202 -24.54 19.85 29.82
C THR A 202 -25.57 20.18 28.74
N ASN A 203 -25.56 21.40 28.19
CA ASN A 203 -26.38 21.78 27.03
C ASN A 203 -25.67 21.55 25.69
N LYS A 204 -24.59 20.75 25.69
CA LYS A 204 -23.80 20.46 24.48
C LYS A 204 -24.09 19.03 24.02
N ASP A 205 -24.88 18.91 22.95
CA ASP A 205 -25.26 17.63 22.36
C ASP A 205 -24.05 16.76 21.98
N THR A 206 -22.95 17.39 21.55
CA THR A 206 -21.70 16.69 21.22
C THR A 206 -21.11 15.89 22.38
N ARG A 207 -21.44 16.21 23.63
CA ARG A 207 -20.98 15.45 24.81
C ARG A 207 -21.83 14.20 25.07
N LEU A 208 -23.07 14.17 24.60
CA LEU A 208 -23.97 13.01 24.76
C LEU A 208 -23.47 11.76 24.02
N ILE A 209 -22.52 11.93 23.09
CA ILE A 209 -21.87 10.80 22.43
C ILE A 209 -21.06 9.92 23.40
N LEU A 210 -20.54 10.47 24.50
CA LEU A 210 -19.65 9.75 25.41
C LEU A 210 -20.38 8.64 26.18
N PRO A 211 -21.54 8.88 26.83
CA PRO A 211 -22.36 7.81 27.38
C PRO A 211 -22.74 6.74 26.35
N ILE A 212 -23.10 7.13 25.13
CA ILE A 212 -23.48 6.18 24.07
C ILE A 212 -22.28 5.27 23.74
N LEU A 213 -21.09 5.82 23.57
CA LEU A 213 -19.88 5.05 23.28
C LEU A 213 -19.50 4.11 24.43
N GLY A 214 -19.60 4.59 25.67
CA GLY A 214 -19.23 3.82 26.84
C GLY A 214 -20.16 2.62 27.09
N GLU A 215 -21.46 2.80 26.96
CA GLU A 215 -22.46 1.73 27.16
C GLU A 215 -22.50 0.73 26.00
N THR A 216 -22.35 1.21 24.76
CA THR A 216 -22.46 0.33 23.58
C THR A 216 -21.15 -0.36 23.20
N GLY A 217 -20.01 0.15 23.70
CA GLY A 217 -18.67 -0.27 23.26
C GLY A 217 -18.41 -0.04 21.76
N ALA A 218 -19.23 0.77 21.09
CA ALA A 218 -19.11 1.03 19.66
C ALA A 218 -17.92 1.95 19.34
N ARG A 219 -17.45 1.91 18.10
CA ARG A 219 -16.40 2.83 17.64
C ARG A 219 -16.99 4.23 17.46
N LEU A 220 -16.19 5.27 17.68
CA LEU A 220 -16.60 6.67 17.48
C LEU A 220 -17.29 6.89 16.12
N ALA A 221 -16.67 6.43 15.03
CA ALA A 221 -17.24 6.56 13.70
C ALA A 221 -18.52 5.73 13.47
N GLU A 222 -18.75 4.69 14.28
CA GLU A 222 -20.00 3.91 14.25
C GLU A 222 -21.17 4.72 14.85
N ILE A 223 -20.92 5.50 15.91
CA ILE A 223 -21.93 6.34 16.56
C ILE A 223 -22.15 7.65 15.80
N VAL A 224 -21.09 8.37 15.42
CA VAL A 224 -21.21 9.67 14.71
C VAL A 224 -21.95 9.53 13.38
N GLY A 225 -21.72 8.44 12.65
CA GLY A 225 -22.37 8.20 11.36
C GLY A 225 -23.70 7.45 11.46
N MET A 226 -24.24 7.23 12.65
CA MET A 226 -25.49 6.47 12.81
C MET A 226 -26.69 7.27 12.28
N ARG A 227 -27.63 6.61 11.60
CA ARG A 227 -28.87 7.24 11.15
C ARG A 227 -29.97 7.02 12.18
N TRP A 228 -30.92 7.95 12.26
CA TRP A 228 -32.09 7.79 13.13
C TRP A 228 -32.96 6.57 12.79
N ALA A 229 -32.96 6.15 11.52
CA ALA A 229 -33.64 4.92 11.09
C ALA A 229 -32.99 3.64 11.66
N ASP A 230 -31.74 3.72 12.11
CA ASP A 230 -31.01 2.59 12.69
C ASP A 230 -31.29 2.44 14.20
N ILE A 231 -32.05 3.36 14.81
CA ILE A 231 -32.28 3.44 16.25
C ILE A 231 -33.74 3.12 16.56
N SER A 232 -33.97 2.15 17.45
CA SER A 232 -35.28 1.95 18.07
C SER A 232 -35.18 2.30 19.55
N LEU A 233 -35.70 3.48 19.90
CA LEU A 233 -35.77 3.93 21.30
C LEU A 233 -36.78 3.12 22.12
N ALA A 234 -37.83 2.60 21.47
CA ALA A 234 -38.84 1.77 22.10
C ALA A 234 -38.27 0.40 22.50
N ASP A 235 -37.52 -0.23 21.59
CA ASP A 235 -36.87 -1.52 21.84
C ASP A 235 -35.54 -1.36 22.59
N GLY A 236 -35.06 -0.13 22.78
CA GLY A 236 -33.79 0.15 23.43
C GLY A 236 -32.59 -0.43 22.68
N VAL A 237 -32.57 -0.34 21.34
CA VAL A 237 -31.49 -0.89 20.51
C VAL A 237 -31.02 0.08 19.44
N ALA A 238 -29.75 -0.03 19.08
CA ALA A 238 -29.15 0.62 17.92
C ALA A 238 -28.55 -0.43 16.97
N ARG A 239 -28.79 -0.27 15.67
CA ARG A 239 -28.28 -1.16 14.62
C ARG A 239 -27.03 -0.54 14.00
N ILE A 240 -25.89 -1.20 14.14
CA ILE A 240 -24.64 -0.78 13.50
C ILE A 240 -24.58 -1.45 12.14
N VAL A 241 -25.02 -0.77 11.09
CA VAL A 241 -25.12 -1.30 9.71
C VAL A 241 -24.40 -0.40 8.70
N PRO A 242 -23.75 -0.96 7.65
CA PRO A 242 -23.09 -0.13 6.65
C PRO A 242 -24.11 0.72 5.89
N HIS A 243 -23.69 1.89 5.41
CA HIS A 243 -24.48 2.69 4.48
C HIS A 243 -23.54 3.42 3.50
N ASP A 244 -24.09 4.04 2.45
CA ASP A 244 -23.30 4.63 1.35
C ASP A 244 -22.23 5.61 1.84
N LEU A 245 -22.58 6.46 2.81
CA LEU A 245 -21.67 7.44 3.43
C LEU A 245 -20.80 6.89 4.59
N ARG A 246 -20.93 5.60 4.97
CA ARG A 246 -20.21 4.99 6.09
C ARG A 246 -20.03 3.50 5.89
N ARG A 247 -18.82 3.14 5.49
CA ARG A 247 -18.39 1.76 5.43
C ARG A 247 -18.08 1.21 6.84
N LEU A 248 -18.44 -0.05 7.08
CA LEU A 248 -17.97 -0.78 8.26
C LEU A 248 -16.57 -1.35 8.06
N LYS A 249 -15.78 -1.39 9.15
CA LYS A 249 -14.38 -1.85 9.10
C LYS A 249 -14.26 -3.31 8.66
N THR A 250 -15.17 -4.18 9.12
CA THR A 250 -15.21 -5.62 8.79
C THR A 250 -16.66 -6.10 8.73
N LYS A 251 -16.92 -7.26 8.09
CA LYS A 251 -18.26 -7.89 8.09
C LYS A 251 -18.79 -8.12 9.50
N GLY A 252 -17.93 -8.50 10.45
CA GLY A 252 -18.29 -8.69 11.86
C GLY A 252 -18.56 -7.40 12.65
N SER A 253 -18.43 -6.22 12.04
CA SER A 253 -18.86 -4.96 12.68
C SER A 253 -20.38 -4.79 12.64
N GLU A 254 -21.07 -5.47 11.72
CA GLU A 254 -22.52 -5.37 11.59
C GLU A 254 -23.20 -6.10 12.75
N ARG A 255 -23.95 -5.38 13.57
CA ARG A 255 -24.55 -5.93 14.79
C ARG A 255 -25.64 -5.03 15.35
N VAL A 256 -26.50 -5.60 16.18
CA VAL A 256 -27.41 -4.85 17.06
C VAL A 256 -26.74 -4.68 18.42
N VAL A 257 -26.74 -3.47 18.95
CA VAL A 257 -26.25 -3.17 20.30
C VAL A 257 -27.38 -2.65 21.17
N PRO A 258 -27.44 -3.04 22.46
CA PRO A 258 -28.41 -2.50 23.39
C PRO A 258 -28.08 -1.05 23.72
N LEU A 259 -29.11 -0.22 23.87
CA LEU A 259 -29.04 1.12 24.45
C LEU A 259 -29.56 1.02 25.88
N VAL A 260 -28.65 1.12 26.84
CA VAL A 260 -28.94 0.99 28.28
C VAL A 260 -28.38 2.18 29.05
N GLY A 261 -28.79 2.30 30.31
CA GLY A 261 -28.22 3.25 31.27
C GLY A 261 -28.13 4.68 30.74
N ALA A 262 -26.96 5.29 30.93
CA ALA A 262 -26.68 6.66 30.50
C ALA A 262 -26.68 6.82 28.97
N GLY A 263 -26.37 5.76 28.22
CA GLY A 263 -26.39 5.76 26.75
C GLY A 263 -27.80 5.90 26.19
N LEU A 264 -28.79 5.22 26.78
CA LEU A 264 -30.19 5.38 26.39
C LEU A 264 -30.73 6.78 26.74
N GLN A 265 -30.37 7.29 27.93
CA GLN A 265 -30.76 8.65 28.34
C GLN A 265 -30.20 9.70 27.39
N ALA A 266 -28.92 9.58 27.02
CA ALA A 266 -28.27 10.44 26.05
C ALA A 266 -28.95 10.38 24.67
N MET A 267 -29.32 9.17 24.21
CA MET A 267 -29.97 9.00 22.91
C MET A 267 -31.38 9.61 22.87
N LYS A 268 -32.16 9.48 23.95
CA LYS A 268 -33.47 10.12 24.08
C LYS A 268 -33.34 11.64 23.99
N ARG A 269 -32.39 12.23 24.71
CA ARG A 269 -32.18 13.68 24.70
C ARG A 269 -31.76 14.21 23.32
N LEU A 270 -30.92 13.47 22.59
CA LEU A 270 -30.58 13.79 21.20
C LEU A 270 -31.79 13.68 20.27
N HIS A 271 -32.70 12.75 20.54
CA HIS A 271 -33.92 12.60 19.77
C HIS A 271 -34.86 13.79 19.98
N ASP A 272 -35.05 14.21 21.24
CA ASP A 272 -35.90 15.35 21.59
C ASP A 272 -35.35 16.65 20.98
N ALA A 273 -34.05 16.92 21.12
CA ALA A 273 -33.39 18.08 20.51
C ALA A 273 -33.53 18.09 18.97
N ARG A 274 -33.51 16.92 18.32
CA ARG A 274 -33.80 16.81 16.90
C ARG A 274 -35.25 17.19 16.57
N GLN A 275 -36.23 16.74 17.35
CA GLN A 275 -37.63 17.06 17.09
C GLN A 275 -37.89 18.56 17.19
N GLU A 276 -37.27 19.24 18.17
CA GLU A 276 -37.32 20.70 18.31
C GLU A 276 -36.78 21.40 17.05
N ILE A 277 -35.60 21.01 16.57
CA ILE A 277 -35.00 21.57 15.34
C ILE A 277 -35.88 21.28 14.12
N CYS A 278 -36.42 20.07 13.99
CA CYS A 278 -37.30 19.73 12.87
C CYS A 278 -38.62 20.51 12.91
N ALA A 279 -39.15 20.81 14.09
CA ALA A 279 -40.34 21.64 14.25
C ALA A 279 -40.07 23.10 13.87
N GLU A 280 -38.91 23.66 14.26
CA GLU A 280 -38.51 25.03 13.92
C GLU A 280 -38.24 25.23 12.42
N VAL A 281 -37.72 24.21 11.73
CA VAL A 281 -37.41 24.27 10.29
C VAL A 281 -38.64 23.96 9.43
N GLY A 282 -39.68 23.33 9.98
CA GLY A 282 -40.93 23.00 9.28
C GLY A 282 -41.93 24.14 9.13
N ASP A 283 -41.70 25.28 9.81
CA ASP A 283 -42.54 26.50 9.77
C ASP A 283 -41.94 27.64 8.92
N ALA A 284 -40.92 27.35 8.09
CA ALA A 284 -40.24 28.30 7.20
C ALA A 284 -40.40 27.97 5.71
#